data_AF-A0A7L3I8B6-F1
#
_entry.id   AF-A0A7L3I8B6-F1
#
_cell.length_a   1.000
_cell.length_b   1.000
_cell.length_c   1.000
_cell.angle_alpha   90.00
_cell.angle_beta   90.00
_cell.angle_gamma   90.00
#
_symmetry.space_group_name_H-M   'P 1'
#
loop_
_entity.id
_entity.type
_entity.pdbx_description
1 polymer ?
#
loop_
_entity_poly.entity_id
_entity_poly.type
_entity_poly.pdbx_seq_one_letter_code
_entity_poly.pdbx_strand_id
1 'polypeptide(L)' 'HSGERPYDCPQCGKRFQRRTHLVVHQQIHREDRPFLCPDCGKSFKQSSTLFAHRRIHTGERPYACPECGKRF' A
#
# COMPACT_ATOMS: atom_id res chain seq x y z
N HIS A 1 24.09 -8.81 12.32
CA HIS A 1 22.96 -7.94 11.90
C HIS A 1 21.83 -8.09 12.90
N SER A 2 21.65 -7.09 13.76
CA SER A 2 20.64 -7.09 14.82
C SER A 2 19.25 -7.08 14.18
N GLY A 3 18.55 -8.21 14.21
CA GLY A 3 17.18 -8.35 13.69
C GLY A 3 16.13 -7.65 14.54
N GLU A 4 16.49 -6.52 15.15
CA GLU A 4 15.66 -5.86 16.14
C GLU A 4 14.40 -5.29 15.49
N ARG A 5 13.27 -5.68 16.06
CA ARG A 5 11.93 -5.25 15.67
C ARG A 5 11.35 -4.44 16.82
N PRO A 6 11.80 -3.19 16.99
CA PRO A 6 11.45 -2.40 18.17
C PRO A 6 9.98 -1.96 18.18
N TYR A 7 9.28 -2.04 17.04
CA TYR A 7 7.91 -1.58 16.91
C TYR A 7 6.93 -2.74 16.97
N ASP A 8 6.15 -2.88 18.03
CA ASP A 8 5.15 -3.93 18.18
C ASP A 8 3.71 -3.43 18.00
N CYS A 9 2.83 -4.30 17.52
CA CYS A 9 1.43 -4.01 17.33
C CYS A 9 0.66 -4.24 18.63
N PRO A 10 0.10 -3.21 19.28
CA PRO A 10 -0.60 -3.37 20.56
C PRO A 10 -1.88 -4.21 20.44
N GLN A 11 -2.40 -4.42 19.23
CA GLN A 11 -3.60 -5.23 19.00
C GLN A 11 -3.30 -6.73 18.81
N CYS A 12 -2.08 -7.11 18.42
CA CYS A 12 -1.76 -8.52 18.13
C CYS A 12 -0.31 -8.94 18.44
N GLY A 13 0.48 -8.06 19.08
CA GLY A 13 1.87 -8.26 19.47
C GLY A 13 2.89 -8.32 18.33
N LYS A 14 2.48 -8.24 17.05
CA LYS A 14 3.40 -8.37 15.92
C LYS A 14 4.45 -7.27 15.88
N ARG A 15 5.72 -7.68 15.74
CA ARG A 15 6.87 -6.76 15.77
C ARG A 15 7.40 -6.48 14.36
N PHE A 16 7.76 -5.23 14.11
CA PHE A 16 8.23 -4.71 12.83
C PHE A 16 9.55 -3.97 13.02
N GLN A 17 10.43 -4.10 12.03
CA GLN A 17 11.72 -3.39 12.03
C GLN A 17 11.53 -1.90 11.75
N ARG A 18 10.45 -1.56 11.03
CA ARG A 18 10.12 -0.20 10.65
C ARG A 18 8.74 0.15 11.19
N ARG A 19 8.64 1.33 11.80
CA ARG A 19 7.37 1.87 12.29
C ARG A 19 6.33 2.00 11.18
N THR A 20 6.76 2.32 9.96
CA THR A 20 5.88 2.40 8.78
C THR A 20 5.16 1.08 8.49
N HIS A 21 5.86 -0.04 8.62
CA HIS A 21 5.26 -1.37 8.42
C HIS A 21 4.28 -1.71 9.54
N LEU A 22 4.57 -1.29 10.77
CA LEU A 22 3.63 -1.46 11.89
C LEU A 22 2.34 -0.64 11.68
N VAL A 23 2.46 0.62 11.28
CA VAL A 23 1.29 1.51 11.09
C VAL A 23 0.42 1.04 9.93
N VAL A 24 1.02 0.59 8.82
CA VAL A 24 0.34 -0.11 7.71
C VAL A 24 -0.40 -1.34 8.24
N HIS A 25 0.30 -2.13 9.05
CA HIS A 25 -0.26 -3.32 9.64
C HIS A 25 -1.43 -3.01 10.58
N GLN A 26 -1.41 -1.90 11.32
CA GLN A 26 -2.55 -1.50 12.16
C GLN A 26 -3.79 -1.06 11.39
N GLN A 27 -3.66 -0.70 10.11
CA GLN A 27 -4.82 -0.41 9.28
C GLN A 27 -5.63 -1.68 8.96
N ILE A 28 -5.03 -2.87 9.04
CA ILE A 28 -5.75 -4.14 8.83
C ILE A 28 -6.70 -4.47 9.98
N HIS A 29 -6.42 -3.93 11.17
CA HIS A 29 -7.26 -4.11 12.36
C HIS A 29 -8.41 -3.10 12.40
N ARG A 30 -8.45 -2.15 11.47
CA ARG A 30 -9.54 -1.17 11.34
C ARG A 30 -10.38 -1.56 10.12
N GLU A 31 -11.57 -2.09 10.37
CA GLU A 31 -12.49 -2.71 9.40
C GLU A 31 -13.12 -1.78 8.34
N ASP A 32 -12.40 -0.82 7.74
CA ASP A 32 -12.99 0.04 6.69
C ASP A 32 -12.12 0.23 5.44
N ARG A 33 -10.96 -0.41 5.33
CA ARG A 33 -10.09 -0.34 4.14
C ARG A 33 -9.42 -1.68 3.81
N PRO A 34 -10.18 -2.66 3.27
CA PRO A 34 -9.68 -4.03 3.10
C PRO A 34 -8.58 -4.16 2.05
N PHE A 35 -8.38 -3.18 1.18
CA PHE A 35 -7.50 -3.33 0.01
C PHE A 35 -6.11 -2.72 0.27
N LEU A 36 -5.13 -3.55 0.61
CA LEU A 36 -3.76 -3.11 0.86
C LEU A 36 -2.88 -3.20 -0.39
N CYS A 37 -2.06 -2.19 -0.63
CA CYS A 37 -1.02 -2.19 -1.63
C CYS A 37 0.17 -3.00 -1.12
N PRO A 38 0.60 -4.06 -1.82
CA PRO A 38 1.72 -4.89 -1.37
C PRO A 38 3.06 -4.17 -1.49
N ASP A 39 3.20 -3.26 -2.45
CA ASP A 39 4.48 -2.58 -2.72
C ASP A 39 4.83 -1.52 -1.67
N CYS A 40 3.82 -0.84 -1.12
CA CYS A 40 4.03 0.27 -0.17
C CYS A 40 3.20 0.18 1.11
N GLY A 41 2.34 -0.84 1.25
CA GLY A 41 1.51 -1.07 2.43
C GLY A 41 0.25 -0.20 2.53
N LYS A 42 -0.03 0.69 1.57
CA LYS A 42 -1.18 1.60 1.68
C LYS A 42 -2.52 0.86 1.57
N SER A 43 -3.45 1.13 2.49
CA SER A 43 -4.82 0.56 2.49
C SER A 43 -5.84 1.46 1.78
N PHE A 44 -6.79 0.86 1.06
CA PHE A 44 -7.84 1.52 0.29
C PHE A 44 -9.23 0.93 0.62
N LYS A 45 -10.27 1.76 0.49
CA LYS A 45 -11.68 1.36 0.70
C LYS A 45 -12.21 0.48 -0.43
N GLN A 46 -11.69 0.67 -1.64
CA GLN A 46 -12.16 0.01 -2.85
C GLN A 46 -10.99 -0.57 -3.65
N SER A 47 -11.23 -1.72 -4.28
CA SER A 47 -10.24 -2.41 -5.10
C SER A 47 -9.85 -1.62 -6.35
N SER A 48 -10.80 -0.89 -6.94
CA SER A 48 -10.58 0.01 -8.08
C SER A 48 -9.55 1.09 -7.75
N THR A 49 -9.65 1.69 -6.56
CA THR A 49 -8.69 2.70 -6.09
C THR A 49 -7.31 2.09 -5.85
N LEU A 50 -7.25 0.89 -5.28
CA LEU A 50 -5.98 0.17 -5.13
C LEU A 50 -5.35 -0.16 -6.50
N PHE A 51 -6.15 -0.61 -7.46
CA PHE A 51 -5.66 -0.98 -8.78
C PHE A 51 -5.14 0.23 -9.56
N ALA A 52 -5.88 1.34 -9.55
CA ALA A 52 -5.41 2.61 -10.11
C ALA A 52 -4.14 3.09 -9.39
N HIS A 53 -4.09 2.97 -8.05
CA HIS A 53 -2.90 3.29 -7.28
C HIS A 53 -1.69 2.44 -7.71
N ARG A 54 -1.86 1.14 -7.99
CA ARG A 54 -0.74 0.26 -8.34
C ARG A 54 -0.06 0.66 -9.65
N ARG A 55 -0.77 1.35 -10.55
CA ARG A 55 -0.20 1.87 -11.80
C ARG A 55 0.92 2.88 -11.58
N ILE A 56 0.97 3.55 -10.42
CA ILE A 56 2.08 4.46 -10.11
C ILE A 56 3.38 3.70 -9.84
N HIS A 57 3.31 2.46 -9.35
CA HIS A 57 4.48 1.63 -9.08
C HIS A 57 4.97 0.95 -10.35
N THR A 58 4.05 0.58 -11.25
CA THR A 58 4.40 -0.07 -12.53
C THR A 58 4.70 0.92 -13.66
N GLY A 59 4.32 2.19 -13.50
CA GLY A 59 4.43 3.21 -14.55
C GLY A 59 3.50 2.98 -15.75
N GLU A 60 2.51 2.11 -15.60
CA GLU A 60 1.58 1.77 -16.68
C GLU A 60 0.68 2.97 -17.03
N ARG A 61 0.74 3.39 -18.30
CA ARG A 61 -0.06 4.47 -18.86
C ARG A 61 -0.95 3.96 -19.99
N PRO A 62 -2.12 3.39 -19.64
CA PRO A 62 -2.97 2.69 -20.60
C PRO A 62 -3.77 3.65 -21.49
N TYR A 63 -3.95 4.91 -21.08
CA TYR A 63 -4.72 5.86 -21.87
C TYR A 63 -3.78 6.64 -22.78
N ALA A 64 -4.09 6.69 -24.07
CA ALA A 64 -3.33 7.49 -25.04
C ALA A 64 -4.26 8.55 -25.65
N CYS A 65 -3.76 9.77 -25.78
CA CYS A 65 -4.46 10.79 -26.56
C CYS A 65 -4.35 10.45 -28.05
N PRO A 66 -5.47 10.30 -28.77
CA PRO A 66 -5.44 9.95 -30.20
C PRO A 66 -4.84 11.08 -31.06
N GLU A 67 -4.98 12.33 -30.64
CA GLU A 67 -4.53 13.51 -31.39
C GLU A 67 -3.02 13.77 -31.26
N CYS A 68 -2.43 13.50 -30.09
CA CYS A 68 -1.01 13.82 -29.84
C CYS A 68 -0.15 12.63 -29.37
N GLY A 69 -0.72 11.43 -29.24
CA GLY A 69 -0.01 10.20 -28.87
C GLY A 69 0.49 10.14 -27.42
N LYS A 70 0.29 11.19 -26.62
CA LYS A 70 0.73 11.22 -25.21
C LYS A 70 -0.02 10.19 -24.37
N ARG A 71 0.71 9.47 -23.52
CA ARG A 71 0.18 8.42 -22.64
C ARG A 71 -0.02 8.94 -21.21
N PHE A 72 -1.15 8.57 -20.60
CA PHE A 72 -1.63 8.98 -19.28
C PHE A 72 -1.91 7.76 -18.40
#